data_AF-A0A818CT18-F1
#
_entry.id   AF-A0A818CT18-F1
#
_cell.length_a   1.000
_cell.length_b   1.000
_cell.length_c   1.000
_cell.angle_alpha   90.00
_cell.angle_beta   90.00
_cell.angle_gamma   90.00
#
_symmetry.space_group_name_H-M   'P 1'
#
loop_
_entity.id
_entity.type
_entity.pdbx_description
1 polymer ?
#
loop_
_entity_poly.entity_id
_entity_poly.type
_entity_poly.pdbx_seq_one_letter_code
_entity_poly.pdbx_strand_id
1 'polypeptide(L)'
;MGCNPSRVSFASNENMADQSHRLVQEIWTYVCNDYYEEVGISFMIRLFHTYPELRKLWIFAANLDMEHEIRSNAQIRYHAAKIIFMSYSMNHSLHALKDTLSLNEGQPLIRPITEVATLMKENIQPAKNREKNVLLKETD
;
A
#
# COMPACT_ATOMS: atom_id res chain seq x y z
N MET A 1 8.54 -0.07 -39.78
CA MET A 1 7.12 0.04 -40.22
C MET A 1 6.62 -1.37 -40.46
N GLY A 2 5.61 -1.94 -39.80
CA GLY A 2 4.75 -1.57 -38.69
C GLY A 2 3.98 -2.84 -38.29
N CYS A 3 3.77 -3.08 -37.00
CA CYS A 3 2.98 -4.25 -36.57
C CYS A 3 1.49 -3.94 -36.64
N ASN A 4 0.80 -4.77 -37.43
CA ASN A 4 -0.63 -4.77 -37.72
C ASN A 4 -1.46 -5.11 -36.45
N PRO A 5 -2.48 -4.32 -36.06
CA PRO A 5 -3.31 -4.61 -34.91
C PRO A 5 -4.42 -5.60 -35.30
N SER A 6 -4.06 -6.86 -35.49
CA SER A 6 -5.08 -7.91 -35.63
C SER A 6 -5.66 -8.24 -34.26
N ARG A 7 -6.90 -7.79 -34.05
CA ARG A 7 -7.88 -8.20 -33.02
C ARG A 7 -7.34 -9.22 -32.00
N VAL A 8 -6.93 -8.71 -30.84
CA VAL A 8 -6.86 -9.53 -29.63
C VAL A 8 -8.29 -9.87 -29.25
N SER A 9 -8.71 -11.10 -29.57
CA SER A 9 -9.91 -11.70 -29.00
C SER A 9 -9.65 -11.87 -27.51
N PHE A 10 -10.38 -11.13 -26.67
CA PHE A 10 -10.41 -11.36 -25.23
C PHE A 10 -11.22 -12.63 -24.97
N ALA A 11 -10.58 -13.79 -25.18
CA ALA A 11 -10.98 -14.99 -24.47
C ALA A 11 -10.74 -14.70 -22.98
N SER A 12 -11.79 -14.90 -22.18
CA SER A 12 -11.82 -14.69 -20.73
C SER A 12 -10.58 -15.31 -20.05
N ASN A 13 -9.68 -14.44 -19.61
CA ASN A 13 -8.31 -14.76 -19.24
C ASN A 13 -8.13 -14.82 -17.71
N GLU A 14 -9.10 -15.37 -16.98
CA GLU A 14 -9.03 -15.51 -15.52
C GLU A 14 -7.74 -16.22 -15.08
N ASN A 15 -7.29 -17.21 -15.85
CA ASN A 15 -6.07 -17.97 -15.56
C ASN A 15 -4.77 -17.16 -15.74
N MET A 16 -4.75 -16.17 -16.66
CA MET A 16 -3.58 -15.28 -16.83
C MET A 16 -3.52 -14.17 -15.77
N ALA A 17 -4.69 -13.69 -15.32
CA ALA A 17 -4.76 -12.73 -14.23
C ALA A 17 -4.21 -13.33 -12.93
N ASP A 18 -4.55 -14.58 -12.63
CA ASP A 18 -4.07 -15.27 -11.42
C ASP A 18 -2.57 -15.60 -11.46
N GLN A 19 -2.02 -15.91 -12.65
CA GLN A 19 -0.56 -16.05 -12.80
C GLN A 19 0.17 -14.71 -12.60
N SER A 20 -0.34 -13.63 -13.18
CA SER A 20 0.24 -12.30 -13.02
C SER A 20 0.18 -11.83 -11.56
N HIS A 21 -0.90 -12.15 -10.85
CA HIS A 21 -1.05 -11.84 -9.43
C HIS A 21 -0.03 -12.57 -8.54
N ARG A 22 0.18 -13.88 -8.77
CA ARG A 22 1.20 -14.64 -8.02
C ARG A 22 2.60 -14.08 -8.21
N LEU A 23 2.96 -13.73 -9.45
CA LEU A 23 4.24 -13.11 -9.75
C LEU A 23 4.41 -11.77 -9.01
N VAL A 24 3.36 -10.94 -8.98
CA VAL A 24 3.38 -9.68 -8.24
C VAL A 24 3.59 -9.91 -6.74
N GLN A 25 2.93 -10.91 -6.14
CA GLN A 25 3.15 -11.27 -4.73
C GLN A 25 4.59 -11.72 -4.47
N GLU A 26 5.12 -12.64 -5.26
CA GLU A 26 6.50 -13.14 -5.10
C GLU A 26 7.53 -12.02 -5.20
N ILE A 27 7.37 -11.12 -6.18
CA ILE A 27 8.22 -9.95 -6.35
C ILE A 27 8.12 -9.04 -5.13
N TRP A 28 6.90 -8.75 -4.65
CA TRP A 28 6.71 -7.87 -3.50
C TRP A 28 7.25 -8.48 -2.20
N THR A 29 7.14 -9.78 -1.99
CA THR A 29 7.76 -10.49 -0.87
C THR A 29 9.29 -10.40 -0.94
N TYR A 30 9.87 -10.66 -2.11
CA TYR A 30 11.32 -10.54 -2.32
C TYR A 30 11.82 -9.12 -2.05
N VAL A 31 11.14 -8.12 -2.61
CA VAL A 31 11.47 -6.71 -2.39
C VAL A 31 11.34 -6.33 -0.91
N CYS A 32 10.28 -6.76 -0.22
CA CYS A 32 10.03 -6.36 1.16
C CYS A 32 11.02 -6.98 2.16
N ASN A 33 11.53 -8.18 1.88
CA ASN A 33 12.45 -8.87 2.80
C ASN A 33 13.88 -8.33 2.70
N ASP A 34 14.40 -8.19 1.48
CA ASP A 34 15.83 -8.04 1.27
C ASP A 34 16.24 -6.69 0.66
N TYR A 35 15.29 -5.96 0.05
CA TYR A 35 15.60 -4.78 -0.78
C TYR A 35 14.70 -3.56 -0.53
N TYR A 36 13.92 -3.57 0.55
CA TYR A 36 12.86 -2.57 0.75
C TYR A 36 13.43 -1.15 0.84
N GLU A 37 14.61 -1.01 1.41
CA GLU A 37 15.27 0.27 1.58
C GLU A 37 15.86 0.77 0.26
N GLU A 38 16.70 -0.04 -0.40
CA GLU A 38 17.32 0.28 -1.69
C GLU A 38 16.29 0.58 -2.79
N VAL A 39 15.23 -0.23 -2.88
CA VAL A 39 14.15 -0.02 -3.86
C VAL A 39 13.39 1.26 -3.54
N GLY A 40 13.08 1.50 -2.25
CA GLY A 40 12.41 2.72 -1.81
C GLY A 40 13.23 3.98 -2.12
N ILE A 41 14.54 3.97 -1.82
CA ILE A 41 15.42 5.12 -2.08
C ILE A 41 15.53 5.36 -3.57
N SER A 42 15.71 4.30 -4.37
CA SER A 42 15.77 4.39 -5.82
C SER A 42 14.48 4.94 -6.42
N PHE A 43 13.32 4.57 -5.85
CA PHE A 43 12.03 5.15 -6.18
C PHE A 43 11.99 6.65 -5.88
N MET A 44 12.39 7.07 -4.68
CA MET A 44 12.40 8.49 -4.29
C MET A 44 13.33 9.33 -5.19
N ILE A 45 14.51 8.82 -5.52
CA ILE A 45 15.45 9.50 -6.44
C ILE A 45 14.79 9.69 -7.80
N ARG A 46 14.19 8.64 -8.38
CA ARG A 46 13.51 8.74 -9.68
C ARG A 46 12.32 9.69 -9.62
N LEU A 47 11.55 9.66 -8.53
CA LEU A 47 10.41 10.56 -8.32
C LEU A 47 10.85 12.02 -8.33
N PHE A 48 11.91 12.34 -7.58
CA PHE A 48 12.43 13.71 -7.49
C PHE A 48 13.18 14.16 -8.73
N HIS A 49 13.81 13.24 -9.46
CA HIS A 49 14.42 13.57 -10.75
C HIS A 49 13.37 13.83 -11.83
N THR A 50 12.29 13.04 -11.84
CA THR A 50 11.20 13.16 -12.83
C THR A 50 10.28 14.34 -12.52
N TYR A 51 10.02 14.58 -11.23
CA TYR A 51 9.11 15.62 -10.75
C TYR A 51 9.76 16.43 -9.61
N PRO A 52 10.72 17.33 -9.93
CA PRO A 52 11.47 18.09 -8.93
C PRO A 52 10.59 18.92 -8.00
N GLU A 53 9.42 19.36 -8.48
CA GLU A 53 8.44 20.13 -7.73
C GLU A 53 7.83 19.36 -6.57
N LEU A 54 7.85 18.02 -6.60
CA LEU A 54 7.31 17.20 -5.51
C LEU A 54 8.21 17.23 -4.28
N ARG A 55 9.53 17.49 -4.42
CA ARG A 55 10.46 17.54 -3.27
C ARG A 55 10.01 18.49 -2.17
N LYS A 56 9.42 19.63 -2.54
CA LYS A 56 8.92 20.64 -1.59
C LYS A 56 7.77 20.14 -0.71
N LEU A 57 7.11 19.04 -1.08
CA LEU A 57 6.08 18.40 -0.26
C LEU A 57 6.68 17.67 0.95
N TRP A 58 7.97 17.36 0.91
CA TRP A 58 8.69 16.74 2.00
C TRP A 58 9.76 17.69 2.55
N ILE A 59 9.53 18.19 3.77
CA ILE A 59 10.42 19.15 4.44
C ILE A 59 11.87 18.65 4.47
N PHE A 60 12.07 17.35 4.67
CA PHE A 60 13.38 16.71 4.74
C PHE A 60 14.09 16.51 3.39
N ALA A 61 13.40 16.73 2.28
CA ALA A 61 13.92 16.57 0.92
C ALA A 61 13.98 17.90 0.13
N ALA A 62 13.44 18.98 0.68
CA ALA A 62 13.21 20.24 -0.04
C ALA A 62 14.47 20.85 -0.67
N ASN A 63 15.63 20.65 -0.05
CA ASN A 63 16.92 21.22 -0.47
C ASN A 63 17.94 20.16 -0.92
N LEU A 64 17.51 18.93 -1.22
CA LEU A 64 18.42 17.88 -1.67
C LEU A 64 18.36 17.79 -3.19
N ASP A 65 19.42 18.24 -3.85
CA ASP A 65 19.52 18.30 -5.31
C ASP A 65 20.34 17.17 -5.91
N MET A 66 21.22 16.56 -5.12
CA MET A 66 22.13 15.53 -5.60
C MET A 66 21.71 14.15 -5.10
N GLU A 67 21.88 13.14 -5.95
CA GLU A 67 21.51 11.75 -5.62
C GLU A 67 22.19 11.26 -4.34
N HIS A 68 23.46 11.58 -4.14
CA HIS A 68 24.22 11.16 -2.95
C HIS A 68 23.64 11.78 -1.65
N GLU A 69 23.10 12.99 -1.71
CA GLU A 69 22.44 13.64 -0.57
C GLU A 69 21.13 12.91 -0.24
N ILE A 70 20.35 12.56 -1.27
CA ILE A 70 19.10 11.80 -1.12
C ILE A 70 19.38 10.41 -0.51
N ARG A 71 20.42 9.71 -0.98
CA ARG A 71 20.80 8.38 -0.46
C ARG A 71 21.29 8.43 0.98
N SER A 72 22.02 9.47 1.36
CA SER A 72 22.60 9.60 2.71
C SER A 72 21.61 10.14 3.75
N ASN A 73 20.49 10.74 3.31
CA ASN A 73 19.50 11.33 4.21
C ASN A 73 18.68 10.26 4.95
N ALA A 74 18.88 10.16 6.28
CA ALA A 74 18.20 9.18 7.12
C ALA A 74 16.67 9.27 7.11
N GLN A 75 16.10 10.47 6.99
CA GLN A 75 14.64 10.65 6.94
C GLN A 75 14.06 10.16 5.61
N ILE A 76 14.77 10.38 4.50
CA ILE A 76 14.40 9.81 3.20
C ILE A 76 14.48 8.30 3.24
N ARG A 77 15.57 7.72 3.76
CA ARG A 77 15.73 6.26 3.89
C ARG A 77 14.57 5.63 4.67
N TYR A 78 14.22 6.21 5.81
CA TYR A 78 13.07 5.78 6.62
C TYR A 78 11.74 5.91 5.85
N HIS A 79 11.50 7.05 5.20
CA HIS A 79 10.26 7.29 4.47
C HIS A 79 10.11 6.37 3.25
N ALA A 80 11.20 6.20 2.50
CA ALA A 80 11.31 5.27 1.37
C ALA A 80 10.97 3.84 1.79
N ALA A 81 11.57 3.34 2.87
CA ALA A 81 11.28 2.02 3.41
C ALA A 81 9.79 1.88 3.79
N LYS A 82 9.21 2.91 4.42
CA LYS A 82 7.78 2.94 4.77
C LYS A 82 6.86 2.87 3.55
N ILE A 83 7.19 3.56 2.46
CA ILE A 83 6.40 3.49 1.21
C ILE A 83 6.35 2.07 0.67
N ILE A 84 7.51 1.38 0.63
CA ILE A 84 7.59 0.00 0.14
C ILE A 84 6.79 -0.94 1.05
N PHE A 85 6.95 -0.83 2.37
CA PHE A 85 6.21 -1.64 3.32
C PHE A 85 4.69 -1.44 3.25
N MET A 86 4.23 -0.20 3.10
CA MET A 86 2.80 0.09 2.94
C MET A 86 2.27 -0.47 1.62
N SER A 87 3.03 -0.36 0.53
CA SER A 87 2.67 -0.92 -0.78
C SER A 87 2.52 -2.44 -0.73
N TYR A 88 3.45 -3.12 -0.05
CA TYR A 88 3.38 -4.54 0.25
C TYR A 88 2.12 -4.90 1.05
N SER A 89 1.86 -4.18 2.15
CA SER A 89 0.72 -4.43 3.04
C SER A 89 -0.63 -4.24 2.33
N MET A 90 -0.74 -3.24 1.46
CA MET A 90 -1.92 -3.02 0.63
C MET A 90 -2.14 -4.16 -0.37
N ASN A 91 -1.07 -4.61 -1.03
CA ASN A 91 -1.13 -5.74 -1.94
C ASN A 91 -1.64 -7.00 -1.23
N HIS A 92 -1.05 -7.35 -0.07
CA HIS A 92 -1.50 -8.49 0.73
C HIS A 92 -2.95 -8.38 1.21
N SER A 93 -3.37 -7.19 1.64
CA SER A 93 -4.73 -6.94 2.12
C SER A 93 -5.76 -7.09 1.00
N LEU A 94 -5.44 -6.62 -0.20
CA LEU A 94 -6.28 -6.79 -1.39
C LEU A 94 -6.45 -8.28 -1.75
N HIS A 95 -5.38 -9.07 -1.63
CA HIS A 95 -5.43 -10.51 -1.88
C HIS A 95 -6.28 -11.25 -0.84
N ALA A 96 -6.08 -10.98 0.44
CA ALA A 96 -6.89 -11.58 1.50
C ALA A 96 -8.39 -11.27 1.33
N LEU A 97 -8.72 -10.07 0.87
CA LEU A 97 -10.10 -9.68 0.56
C LEU A 97 -10.64 -10.44 -0.67
N LYS A 98 -9.85 -10.58 -1.75
CA LYS A 98 -10.24 -11.37 -2.93
C LYS A 98 -10.54 -12.82 -2.54
N ASP A 99 -9.64 -13.46 -1.79
CA ASP A 99 -9.81 -14.86 -1.37
C ASP A 99 -11.06 -15.03 -0.49
N THR A 100 -11.30 -14.09 0.44
CA THR A 100 -12.49 -14.09 1.29
C THR A 100 -13.78 -13.93 0.47
N LEU A 101 -13.78 -13.09 -0.56
CA LEU A 101 -14.96 -12.89 -1.43
C LEU A 101 -15.21 -14.09 -2.34
N SER A 102 -14.15 -14.69 -2.91
CA SER A 102 -14.25 -15.89 -3.75
C SER A 102 -14.75 -17.12 -2.98
N LEU A 103 -14.43 -17.25 -1.69
CA LEU A 103 -14.93 -18.33 -0.84
C LEU A 103 -16.44 -18.20 -0.51
N ASN A 104 -17.04 -17.03 -0.75
CA ASN A 104 -18.45 -16.75 -0.43
C ASN A 104 -19.42 -16.91 -1.61
N GLU A 105 -18.94 -17.26 -2.81
CA GLU A 105 -19.81 -17.43 -4.00
C GLU A 105 -20.81 -18.61 -3.89
N GLY A 106 -20.78 -19.39 -2.80
CA GLY A 106 -21.73 -20.47 -2.50
C GLY A 106 -22.58 -20.30 -1.22
N GLN A 107 -22.44 -19.20 -0.47
CA GLN A 107 -23.23 -18.97 0.75
C GLN A 107 -23.74 -17.52 0.83
N PRO A 108 -24.99 -17.29 1.29
CA PRO A 108 -25.53 -15.94 1.38
C PRO A 108 -24.71 -15.08 2.33
N LEU A 109 -24.09 -14.03 1.77
CA LEU A 109 -23.19 -13.01 2.38
C LEU A 109 -23.77 -12.20 3.55
N ILE A 110 -24.92 -12.59 4.11
CA ILE A 110 -25.64 -11.81 5.13
C ILE A 110 -24.97 -11.91 6.50
N ARG A 111 -24.21 -12.98 6.80
CA ARG A 111 -23.59 -13.17 8.12
C ARG A 111 -22.25 -12.44 8.32
N PRO A 112 -21.24 -12.54 7.42
CA PRO A 112 -19.91 -12.01 7.71
C PRO A 112 -19.89 -10.48 7.81
N ILE A 113 -20.66 -9.79 6.96
CA ILE A 113 -20.70 -8.32 6.93
C ILE A 113 -21.34 -7.76 8.20
N THR A 114 -22.36 -8.44 8.73
CA THR A 114 -23.05 -8.01 9.96
C THR A 114 -22.18 -8.21 11.19
N GLU A 115 -21.41 -9.30 11.26
CA GLU A 115 -20.46 -9.57 12.35
C GLU A 115 -19.27 -8.61 12.33
N VAL A 116 -18.70 -8.34 11.16
CA VAL A 116 -17.61 -7.35 11.01
C VAL A 116 -18.10 -5.94 11.37
N ALA A 117 -19.30 -5.54 10.94
CA ALA A 117 -19.88 -4.25 11.30
C ALA A 117 -20.18 -4.14 12.82
N THR A 118 -20.53 -5.25 13.47
CA THR A 118 -20.78 -5.30 14.91
C THR A 118 -19.48 -5.21 15.70
N LEU A 119 -18.45 -5.97 15.31
CA LEU A 119 -17.10 -5.90 15.89
C LEU A 119 -16.45 -4.53 15.71
N MET A 120 -16.68 -3.86 14.58
CA MET A 120 -16.21 -2.48 14.38
C MET A 120 -16.97 -1.49 15.30
N LYS A 121 -18.28 -1.64 15.47
CA LYS A 121 -19.06 -0.79 16.39
C LYS A 121 -18.65 -0.96 17.85
N GLU A 122 -18.39 -2.19 18.29
CA GLU A 122 -17.99 -2.50 19.67
C GLU A 122 -16.59 -2.00 20.00
N ASN A 123 -15.66 -1.98 19.03
CA ASN A 123 -14.29 -1.50 19.25
C ASN A 123 -14.11 0.03 19.07
N ILE A 124 -15.02 0.71 18.39
CA ILE A 124 -14.95 2.17 18.18
C ILE A 124 -15.56 2.96 19.36
N GLN A 125 -16.53 2.39 20.08
CA GLN A 125 -17.15 3.08 21.24
C GLN A 125 -16.24 3.28 22.47
N PRO A 126 -15.39 2.33 22.90
CA PRO A 126 -14.50 2.56 24.04
C PRO A 126 -13.40 3.61 23.75
N ALA A 127 -13.06 3.84 22.48
CA ALA A 127 -12.09 4.89 22.09
C ALA A 127 -12.67 6.30 22.28
N LYS A 128 -13.93 6.54 21.88
CA LYS A 128 -14.60 7.84 22.04
C LYS A 128 -14.88 8.23 23.49
N ASN A 129 -15.06 7.26 24.39
CA ASN A 129 -15.28 7.53 25.81
C ASN A 129 -13.98 7.75 26.61
N ARG A 130 -12.83 7.27 26.10
CA ARG A 130 -11.52 7.57 26.71
C ARG A 130 -11.07 9.01 26.44
N GLU A 131 -11.27 9.53 25.22
CA GLU A 131 -10.89 10.92 24.90
C GLU A 131 -11.72 11.95 25.68
N LYS A 132 -13.03 11.71 25.88
CA LYS A 132 -13.87 12.61 26.68
C LYS A 132 -13.49 12.63 28.17
N ASN A 133 -13.06 11.49 28.73
CA ASN A 133 -12.67 11.41 30.14
C ASN A 133 -11.25 11.92 30.44
N VAL A 134 -10.39 12.05 29.42
CA VAL A 134 -9.09 12.72 29.55
C VAL A 134 -9.26 14.23 29.46
N LEU A 135 -10.09 14.73 28.54
CA LEU A 135 -10.33 16.17 28.37
C LEU A 135 -11.03 16.84 29.57
N LEU A 136 -11.82 16.07 30.34
CA LEU A 136 -12.51 16.56 31.54
C LEU A 136 -11.64 16.56 32.80
N LYS A 137 -10.42 16.03 32.76
CA LYS A 137 -9.49 16.00 33.92
C LYS A 137 -8.39 17.06 33.87
N GLU A 138 -8.31 17.86 32.80
CA GLU A 138 -7.30 18.90 32.62
C GLU A 138 -7.85 20.33 32.80
N THR A 139 -9.09 20.48 33.28
CA THR A 139 -9.75 21.79 33.46
C THR A 139 -10.21 22.09 34.90
N ASP A 140 -9.70 21.39 35.90
CA ASP A 140 -9.85 21.76 37.33
C ASP A 140 -8.50 22.17 37.94
#